data_AF-A0A932LQ08-F1
#
_entry.id   AF-A0A932LQ08-F1
#
_cell.length_a   1.000
_cell.length_b   1.000
_cell.length_c   1.000
_cell.angle_alpha   90.00
_cell.angle_beta   90.00
_cell.angle_gamma   90.00
#
_symmetry.space_group_name_H-M   'P 1'
#
loop_
_entity.id
_entity.type
_entity.pdbx_description
1 polymer ?
#
loop_
_entity_poly.entity_id
_entity_poly.type
_entity_poly.pdbx_seq_one_letter_code
_entity_poly.pdbx_strand_id
1 'polypeptide(L)'
;MNPDPRMERAALRPENDPLVPENANRSRQFVILAIVAGCLAGVLFKGAGTASAAWEQIAQLLSLHGKPEPASANVLSEHETESLDQMTPQSQAQLLLQRSINHYQGANDQIAERVGRWRGKIKLDQQLRSLFMTAINSDDLRVRAAALEIDLACRNVEKNAASIDRMEHNARFGEQGPRANALWDIALLGNRGIEPERAAQILLTSIHDQNVNIRYWAVEGLANLGTDEVVEPLLQIFHDDSSPMIRERAACGLAQSGMLSEKQRRSAVPRLLDFADDTSLDADTHKWVFQALRDITGQNLPHDSAAWRNWYNSNANEIHWAPVTRDSQ
;
A
#
# COMPACT_ATOMS: atom_id res chain seq x y z
N MET A 1 37.95 -51.58 -25.31
CA MET A 1 37.49 -52.18 -24.03
C MET A 1 37.11 -51.01 -23.12
N ASN A 2 35.87 -51.03 -22.63
CA ASN A 2 35.10 -50.04 -21.84
C ASN A 2 35.73 -49.71 -20.46
N PRO A 3 35.19 -48.78 -19.62
CA PRO A 3 34.65 -47.42 -19.81
C PRO A 3 35.16 -46.35 -18.78
N ASP A 4 34.66 -45.13 -18.97
CA ASP A 4 34.70 -43.86 -18.20
C ASP A 4 34.08 -43.90 -16.76
N PRO A 5 34.69 -43.24 -15.74
CA PRO A 5 34.12 -43.10 -14.40
C PRO A 5 33.38 -41.75 -14.21
N ARG A 6 32.11 -41.71 -14.59
CA ARG A 6 31.10 -40.82 -13.98
C ARG A 6 30.01 -41.68 -13.37
N MET A 7 29.62 -41.32 -12.14
CA MET A 7 28.54 -41.90 -11.32
C MET A 7 28.94 -43.09 -10.44
N GLU A 8 29.20 -42.85 -9.16
CA GLU A 8 28.33 -43.34 -8.08
C GLU A 8 28.84 -42.91 -6.68
N ARG A 9 27.92 -42.30 -5.94
CA ARG A 9 27.78 -42.35 -4.47
C ARG A 9 28.79 -41.57 -3.60
N ALA A 10 28.35 -40.38 -3.21
CA ALA A 10 28.60 -39.85 -1.87
C ALA A 10 27.32 -39.18 -1.34
N ALA A 11 26.34 -40.00 -0.99
CA ALA A 11 25.46 -39.65 0.11
C ALA A 11 26.22 -39.99 1.39
N LEU A 12 26.50 -38.98 2.23
CA LEU A 12 26.64 -39.06 3.69
C LEU A 12 26.83 -37.61 4.19
N ARG A 13 25.78 -37.06 4.81
CA ARG A 13 25.85 -35.87 5.70
C ARG A 13 26.67 -36.24 6.95
N PRO A 14 27.20 -35.23 7.67
CA PRO A 14 26.49 -34.82 8.87
C PRO A 14 26.24 -33.31 8.96
N GLU A 15 25.27 -33.01 9.81
CA GLU A 15 24.75 -31.71 10.21
C GLU A 15 25.83 -30.71 10.64
N ASN A 16 25.70 -29.46 10.18
CA ASN A 16 26.02 -28.27 10.96
C ASN A 16 25.04 -27.17 10.54
N ASP A 17 24.24 -26.76 11.52
CA ASP A 17 23.17 -25.77 11.47
C ASP A 17 23.73 -24.35 11.30
N PRO A 18 23.39 -23.59 10.24
CA PRO A 18 23.95 -22.25 10.03
C PRO A 18 23.19 -21.11 10.72
N LEU A 19 22.32 -21.37 11.71
CA LEU A 19 21.52 -20.35 12.42
C LEU A 19 22.23 -19.64 13.59
N VAL A 20 23.53 -19.34 13.50
CA VAL A 20 24.18 -18.42 14.45
C VAL A 20 25.07 -17.41 13.71
N PRO A 21 24.71 -16.11 13.67
CA PRO A 21 25.64 -15.07 13.28
C PRO A 21 26.56 -14.71 14.46
N GLU A 22 27.87 -14.87 14.25
CA GLU A 22 28.90 -14.22 15.07
C GLU A 22 28.79 -12.69 14.94
N ASN A 23 28.97 -12.01 16.08
CA ASN A 23 28.93 -10.57 16.21
C ASN A 23 29.93 -9.86 15.28
N ALA A 24 29.41 -9.08 14.33
CA ALA A 24 30.13 -7.98 13.69
C ALA A 24 29.23 -6.73 13.63
N ASN A 25 29.71 -5.69 14.30
CA ASN A 25 29.04 -4.42 14.56
C ASN A 25 29.00 -3.53 13.29
N ARG A 26 27.93 -2.73 13.15
CA ARG A 26 27.62 -1.71 12.11
C ARG A 26 26.93 -2.18 10.82
N SER A 27 25.60 -2.02 10.75
CA SER A 27 24.93 -1.18 9.73
C SER A 27 23.40 -1.16 9.97
N ARG A 28 22.74 -0.14 9.41
CA ARG A 28 21.35 0.28 9.65
C ARG A 28 20.34 -0.88 9.61
N GLN A 29 19.56 -1.00 10.68
CA GLN A 29 18.44 -1.93 10.78
C GLN A 29 17.37 -1.60 9.72
N PHE A 30 17.18 -2.51 8.76
CA PHE A 30 15.97 -2.60 7.96
C PHE A 30 14.89 -3.24 8.84
N VAL A 31 13.89 -2.48 9.24
CA VAL A 31 12.69 -3.01 9.89
C VAL A 31 11.74 -3.49 8.80
N ILE A 32 11.64 -4.80 8.64
CA ILE A 32 10.58 -5.47 7.89
C ILE A 32 9.28 -5.25 8.67
N LEU A 33 8.36 -4.45 8.14
CA LEU A 33 7.02 -4.28 8.69
C LEU A 33 6.04 -5.07 7.81
N ALA A 34 5.78 -6.30 8.22
CA ALA A 34 4.63 -7.07 7.80
C ALA A 34 3.37 -6.44 8.43
N ILE A 35 2.46 -5.91 7.61
CA ILE A 35 1.14 -5.50 8.08
C ILE A 35 0.23 -6.71 7.94
N VAL A 36 0.00 -7.39 9.06
CA VAL A 36 -1.05 -8.38 9.21
C VAL A 36 -2.31 -7.66 9.71
N ALA A 37 -3.35 -7.73 8.89
CA ALA A 37 -4.78 -7.71 9.21
C ALA A 37 -5.23 -6.94 10.46
N GLY A 38 -5.74 -5.72 10.25
CA GLY A 38 -6.59 -5.03 11.22
C GLY A 38 -8.07 -5.21 10.90
N CYS A 39 -8.60 -6.44 10.96
CA CYS A 39 -10.05 -6.71 10.98
C CYS A 39 -10.33 -8.10 11.56
N LEU A 40 -10.41 -8.21 12.89
CA LEU A 40 -11.38 -9.06 13.61
C LEU A 40 -11.27 -8.82 15.13
N ALA A 41 -12.42 -8.63 15.74
CA ALA A 41 -12.63 -8.17 17.11
C ALA A 41 -12.39 -9.24 18.19
N GLY A 42 -12.04 -8.77 19.40
CA GLY A 42 -12.65 -9.28 20.63
C GLY A 42 -11.79 -10.13 21.58
N VAL A 43 -11.90 -9.77 22.87
CA VAL A 43 -11.95 -10.64 24.07
C VAL A 43 -10.73 -10.65 25.03
N LEU A 44 -10.93 -9.87 26.11
CA LEU A 44 -10.68 -10.12 27.56
C LEU A 44 -9.28 -9.98 28.17
N PHE A 45 -9.12 -8.95 28.99
CA PHE A 45 -8.24 -8.96 30.18
C PHE A 45 -9.07 -9.09 31.46
N LYS A 46 -8.79 -10.13 32.26
CA LYS A 46 -9.21 -10.27 33.66
C LYS A 46 -8.10 -9.72 34.57
N GLY A 47 -8.44 -8.79 35.45
CA GLY A 47 -7.54 -8.30 36.51
C GLY A 47 -8.17 -7.17 37.32
N ALA A 48 -8.81 -7.50 38.44
CA ALA A 48 -9.32 -6.55 39.44
C ALA A 48 -8.12 -5.90 40.17
N GLY A 49 -8.01 -4.58 40.32
CA GLY A 49 -8.80 -3.82 41.29
C GLY A 49 -8.47 -2.32 41.33
N THR A 50 -7.94 -1.74 40.25
CA THR A 50 -7.73 -0.28 40.09
C THR A 50 -8.29 0.27 38.78
N ALA A 51 -8.83 -0.61 37.93
CA ALA A 51 -9.35 -0.25 36.61
C ALA A 51 -10.74 0.41 36.63
N SER A 52 -11.51 0.32 37.74
CA SER A 52 -12.91 0.78 37.74
C SER A 52 -13.06 2.30 37.72
N ALA A 53 -12.23 3.05 38.44
CA ALA A 53 -12.30 4.52 38.47
C ALA A 53 -11.80 5.15 37.15
N ALA A 54 -10.79 4.54 36.52
CA ALA A 54 -10.32 4.94 35.19
C ALA A 54 -11.33 4.55 34.09
N TRP A 55 -12.03 3.42 34.26
CA TRP A 55 -13.11 3.02 33.35
C TRP A 55 -14.35 3.92 33.45
N GLU A 56 -14.73 4.42 34.62
CA GLU A 56 -15.90 5.31 34.74
C GLU A 56 -15.73 6.63 33.98
N GLN A 57 -14.52 7.20 33.99
CA GLN A 57 -14.21 8.42 33.22
C GLN A 57 -14.23 8.17 31.71
N ILE A 58 -13.70 7.03 31.27
CA ILE A 58 -13.72 6.62 29.87
C ILE A 58 -15.14 6.24 29.41
N ALA A 59 -15.94 5.63 30.28
CA ALA A 59 -17.33 5.30 29.99
C ALA A 59 -18.21 6.55 29.85
N GLN A 60 -17.96 7.61 30.63
CA GLN A 60 -18.64 8.90 30.41
C GLN A 60 -18.28 9.52 29.06
N LEU A 61 -17.00 9.49 28.66
CA LEU A 61 -16.55 9.96 27.34
C LEU A 61 -17.10 9.12 26.18
N LEU A 62 -17.20 7.80 26.35
CA LEU A 62 -17.75 6.86 25.37
C LEU A 62 -19.28 6.80 25.37
N SER A 63 -19.95 7.30 26.41
CA SER A 63 -21.40 7.16 26.56
C SER A 63 -22.18 7.86 25.45
N LEU A 64 -21.56 8.72 24.63
CA LEU A 64 -22.22 9.45 23.53
C LEU A 64 -23.56 10.08 23.95
N HIS A 65 -23.73 10.42 25.23
CA HIS A 65 -24.89 11.14 25.73
C HIS A 65 -24.60 12.63 25.64
N GLY A 66 -24.81 13.16 24.44
CA GLY A 66 -24.83 14.56 24.08
C GLY A 66 -25.51 14.69 22.73
N LYS A 67 -26.17 15.83 22.46
CA LYS A 67 -26.57 16.10 21.07
C LYS A 67 -25.29 16.10 20.22
N PRO A 68 -25.27 15.46 19.03
CA PRO A 68 -24.15 15.59 18.13
C PRO A 68 -23.93 17.08 17.88
N GLU A 69 -22.85 17.63 18.42
CA GLU A 69 -22.37 18.93 17.97
C GLU A 69 -21.89 18.72 16.53
N PRO A 70 -22.31 19.55 15.57
CA PRO A 70 -21.71 19.52 14.24
C PRO A 70 -20.19 19.61 14.42
N ALA A 71 -19.43 18.72 13.79
CA ALA A 71 -18.00 18.91 13.71
C ALA A 71 -17.76 20.34 13.22
N SER A 72 -16.93 21.11 13.93
CA SER A 72 -16.46 22.42 13.45
C SER A 72 -16.08 22.26 11.99
N ALA A 73 -16.51 23.16 11.10
CA ALA A 73 -16.25 23.04 9.67
C ALA A 73 -14.79 22.61 9.45
N ASN A 74 -14.56 21.42 8.86
CA ASN A 74 -13.23 20.88 8.61
C ASN A 74 -12.58 21.71 7.49
N VAL A 75 -12.21 22.94 7.82
CA VAL A 75 -11.64 23.96 6.94
C VAL A 75 -10.46 24.53 7.69
N LEU A 76 -9.30 24.62 7.05
CA LEU A 76 -8.17 25.32 7.65
C LEU A 76 -8.53 26.80 7.82
N SER A 77 -8.50 27.28 9.06
CA SER A 77 -8.74 28.70 9.31
C SER A 77 -7.63 29.58 8.70
N GLU A 78 -7.94 30.84 8.38
CA GLU A 78 -6.93 31.81 7.94
C GLU A 78 -5.79 31.92 8.97
N HIS A 79 -6.13 31.94 10.26
CA HIS A 79 -5.17 31.97 11.35
C HIS A 79 -4.28 30.72 11.42
N GLU A 80 -4.82 29.51 11.24
CA GLU A 80 -4.00 28.29 11.14
C GLU A 80 -3.07 28.36 9.93
N THR A 81 -3.55 28.90 8.80
CA THR A 81 -2.76 29.04 7.56
C THR A 81 -1.61 30.03 7.74
N GLU A 82 -1.86 31.19 8.35
CA GLU A 82 -0.82 32.16 8.72
C GLU A 82 0.19 31.57 9.71
N SER A 83 -0.30 30.77 10.66
CA SER A 83 0.55 30.10 11.65
C SER A 83 1.49 29.07 11.01
N LEU A 84 1.12 28.47 9.87
CA LEU A 84 2.00 27.53 9.15
C LEU A 84 3.33 28.20 8.80
N ASP A 85 3.35 29.47 8.41
CA ASP A 85 4.58 30.15 7.97
C ASP A 85 5.60 30.33 9.09
N GLN A 86 5.17 30.24 10.35
CA GLN A 86 6.05 30.29 11.53
C GLN A 86 6.55 28.91 11.98
N MET A 87 6.06 27.83 11.36
CA MET A 87 6.41 26.45 11.72
C MET A 87 7.65 25.96 10.97
N THR A 88 8.34 24.98 11.56
CA THR A 88 9.38 24.24 10.85
C THR A 88 8.76 23.40 9.71
N PRO A 89 9.51 23.10 8.62
CA PRO A 89 9.04 22.20 7.58
C PRO A 89 8.50 20.86 8.10
N GLN A 90 9.14 20.29 9.12
CA GLN A 90 8.71 19.03 9.73
C GLN A 90 7.33 19.15 10.37
N SER A 91 7.11 20.21 11.17
CA SER A 91 5.84 20.47 11.83
C SER A 91 4.73 20.81 10.83
N GLN A 92 5.05 21.55 9.76
CA GLN A 92 4.11 21.82 8.66
C GLN A 92 3.63 20.50 8.03
N ALA A 93 4.56 19.61 7.63
CA ALA A 93 4.23 18.35 6.99
C ALA A 93 3.37 17.44 7.90
N GLN A 94 3.71 17.34 9.19
CA GLN A 94 2.95 16.55 10.16
C GLN A 94 1.54 17.10 10.38
N LEU A 95 1.40 18.41 10.61
CA LEU A 95 0.10 19.04 10.81
C LEU A 95 -0.77 18.90 9.56
N LEU A 96 -0.23 19.24 8.39
CA LEU A 96 -1.00 19.22 7.16
C LEU A 96 -1.39 17.79 6.74
N LEU A 97 -0.53 16.79 6.93
CA LEU A 97 -0.91 15.40 6.67
C LEU A 97 -2.01 14.93 7.65
N GLN A 98 -1.92 15.30 8.92
CA GLN A 98 -3.00 15.03 9.88
C GLN A 98 -4.31 15.70 9.48
N ARG A 99 -4.26 16.94 8.97
CA ARG A 99 -5.43 17.67 8.48
C ARG A 99 -6.00 17.06 7.20
N SER A 100 -5.14 16.60 6.29
CA SER A 100 -5.50 15.83 5.10
C SER A 100 -6.26 14.54 5.45
N ILE A 101 -5.73 13.74 6.40
CA ILE A 101 -6.38 12.52 6.90
C ILE A 101 -7.78 12.80 7.49
N ASN A 102 -7.96 13.98 8.11
CA ASN A 102 -9.26 14.40 8.64
C ASN A 102 -10.11 15.18 7.62
N HIS A 103 -9.71 15.19 6.34
CA HIS A 103 -10.40 15.87 5.23
C HIS A 103 -10.65 17.36 5.46
N TYR A 104 -9.67 18.08 6.03
CA TYR A 104 -9.74 19.53 6.12
C TYR A 104 -9.58 20.16 4.73
N GLN A 105 -10.55 20.99 4.32
CA GLN A 105 -10.48 21.76 3.10
C GLN A 105 -9.23 22.66 3.11
N GLY A 106 -8.51 22.68 1.98
CA GLY A 106 -7.27 23.43 1.80
C GLY A 106 -6.00 22.74 2.30
N ALA A 107 -6.09 21.62 3.04
CA ALA A 107 -4.90 20.94 3.56
C ALA A 107 -4.00 20.39 2.43
N ASN A 108 -4.59 19.74 1.44
CA ASN A 108 -3.85 19.20 0.30
C ASN A 108 -3.25 20.31 -0.58
N ASP A 109 -3.96 21.43 -0.73
CA ASP A 109 -3.46 22.60 -1.47
C ASP A 109 -2.24 23.20 -0.76
N GLN A 110 -2.30 23.34 0.56
CA GLN A 110 -1.17 23.79 1.37
C GLN A 110 0.01 22.81 1.33
N ILE A 111 -0.23 21.50 1.25
CA ILE A 111 0.84 20.51 1.03
C ILE A 111 1.48 20.75 -0.34
N ALA A 112 0.68 20.85 -1.40
CA ALA A 112 1.18 21.03 -2.77
C ALA A 112 2.01 22.32 -2.92
N GLU A 113 1.60 23.42 -2.29
CA GLU A 113 2.30 24.70 -2.31
C GLU A 113 3.65 24.66 -1.56
N ARG A 114 3.75 23.82 -0.52
CA ARG A 114 4.89 23.85 0.43
C ARG A 114 5.88 22.71 0.23
N VAL A 115 5.48 21.59 -0.37
CA VAL A 115 6.28 20.36 -0.44
C VAL A 115 7.65 20.58 -1.11
N GLY A 116 7.73 21.48 -2.11
CA GLY A 116 9.01 21.84 -2.73
C GLY A 116 10.02 22.47 -1.75
N ARG A 117 9.54 23.24 -0.76
CA ARG A 117 10.36 23.86 0.29
C ARG A 117 10.76 22.87 1.39
N TRP A 118 10.02 21.78 1.54
CA TRP A 118 10.25 20.71 2.51
C TRP A 118 11.31 19.71 2.06
N ARG A 119 11.48 19.55 0.75
CA ARG A 119 12.39 18.56 0.16
C ARG A 119 13.79 18.60 0.78
N GLY A 120 14.23 17.46 1.32
CA GLY A 120 15.52 17.33 2.02
C GLY A 120 15.61 17.98 3.41
N LYS A 121 14.54 18.65 3.88
CA LYS A 121 14.46 19.31 5.19
C LYS A 121 13.54 18.59 6.18
N ILE A 122 12.76 17.63 5.70
CA ILE A 122 11.87 16.80 6.52
C ILE A 122 12.37 15.35 6.56
N LYS A 123 12.01 14.63 7.63
CA LYS A 123 12.37 13.22 7.85
C LYS A 123 11.14 12.43 8.24
N LEU A 124 11.11 11.16 7.84
CA LEU A 124 10.08 10.22 8.25
C LEU A 124 10.33 9.70 9.68
N ASP A 125 10.23 10.63 10.64
CA ASP A 125 10.26 10.35 12.08
C ASP A 125 9.05 9.52 12.52
N GLN A 126 8.99 9.13 13.79
CA GLN A 126 7.94 8.22 14.28
C GLN A 126 6.52 8.77 14.03
N GLN A 127 6.32 10.08 14.25
CA GLN A 127 5.01 10.70 14.08
C GLN A 127 4.64 10.79 12.60
N LEU A 128 5.52 11.33 11.76
CA LEU A 128 5.25 11.45 10.32
C LEU A 128 5.10 10.08 9.66
N ARG A 129 5.85 9.07 10.13
CA ARG A 129 5.69 7.67 9.71
C ARG A 129 4.30 7.15 10.03
N SER A 130 3.80 7.36 11.25
CA SER A 130 2.46 6.91 11.61
C SER A 130 1.39 7.57 10.74
N LEU A 131 1.50 8.89 10.54
CA LEU A 131 0.58 9.64 9.67
C LEU A 131 0.65 9.15 8.23
N PHE A 132 1.85 8.93 7.69
CA PHE A 132 2.06 8.38 6.35
C PHE A 132 1.39 7.02 6.20
N MET A 133 1.58 6.10 7.17
CA MET A 133 0.96 4.78 7.13
C MET A 133 -0.57 4.84 7.21
N THR A 134 -1.13 5.80 7.95
CA THR A 134 -2.58 6.03 7.96
C THR A 134 -3.05 6.59 6.61
N ALA A 135 -2.37 7.61 6.09
CA ALA A 135 -2.76 8.32 4.88
C ALA A 135 -2.68 7.44 3.62
N ILE A 136 -1.63 6.63 3.47
CA ILE A 136 -1.46 5.75 2.30
C ILE A 136 -2.51 4.63 2.22
N ASN A 137 -3.21 4.36 3.33
CA ASN A 137 -4.31 3.39 3.42
C ASN A 137 -5.70 4.07 3.50
N SER A 138 -5.79 5.39 3.34
CA SER A 138 -7.08 6.13 3.34
C SER A 138 -7.98 5.68 2.18
N ASP A 139 -9.30 5.70 2.33
CA ASP A 139 -10.24 5.51 1.22
C ASP A 139 -10.24 6.68 0.21
N ASP A 140 -9.58 7.80 0.51
CA ASP A 140 -9.49 8.99 -0.34
C ASP A 140 -8.14 9.06 -1.06
N LEU A 141 -8.15 8.90 -2.40
CA LEU A 141 -6.94 8.97 -3.22
C LEU A 141 -6.20 10.32 -3.11
N ARG A 142 -6.87 11.41 -2.75
CA ARG A 142 -6.21 12.71 -2.55
C ARG A 142 -5.36 12.71 -1.29
N VAL A 143 -5.82 12.03 -0.23
CA VAL A 143 -5.06 11.83 1.01
C VAL A 143 -3.85 10.94 0.74
N ARG A 144 -4.02 9.87 -0.04
CA ARG A 144 -2.89 9.02 -0.48
C ARG A 144 -1.88 9.83 -1.30
N ALA A 145 -2.34 10.62 -2.27
CA ALA A 145 -1.47 11.48 -3.09
C ALA A 145 -0.67 12.48 -2.24
N ALA A 146 -1.30 13.11 -1.24
CA ALA A 146 -0.62 13.99 -0.30
C ALA A 146 0.48 13.27 0.50
N ALA A 147 0.24 12.03 0.91
CA ALA A 147 1.25 11.19 1.56
C ALA A 147 2.44 10.89 0.64
N LEU A 148 2.18 10.58 -0.64
CA LEU A 148 3.22 10.32 -1.64
C LEU A 148 4.07 11.57 -1.93
N GLU A 149 3.46 12.75 -1.99
CA GLU A 149 4.17 14.04 -2.13
C GLU A 149 5.13 14.27 -0.96
N ILE A 150 4.67 14.03 0.27
CA ILE A 150 5.50 14.17 1.48
C ILE A 150 6.64 13.15 1.49
N ASP A 151 6.37 11.90 1.09
CA ASP A 151 7.41 10.86 1.03
C ASP A 151 8.52 11.22 0.03
N LEU A 152 8.17 11.70 -1.17
CA LEU A 152 9.15 12.22 -2.15
C LEU A 152 10.01 13.35 -1.54
N ALA A 153 9.41 14.25 -0.77
CA ALA A 153 10.14 15.32 -0.08
C ALA A 153 11.07 14.79 1.03
N CYS A 154 10.62 13.83 1.85
CA CYS A 154 11.45 13.14 2.85
C CYS A 154 12.65 12.44 2.21
N ARG A 155 12.44 11.85 1.04
CA ARG A 155 13.46 11.10 0.29
C ARG A 155 14.34 12.01 -0.58
N ASN A 156 14.10 13.33 -0.54
CA ASN A 156 14.83 14.34 -1.30
C ASN A 156 14.78 14.11 -2.83
N VAL A 157 13.68 13.56 -3.34
CA VAL A 157 13.50 13.26 -4.76
C VAL A 157 12.94 14.47 -5.49
N GLU A 158 13.54 14.81 -6.64
CA GLU A 158 13.02 15.86 -7.53
C GLU A 158 12.01 15.28 -8.52
N LYS A 159 10.87 15.95 -8.70
CA LYS A 159 9.84 15.54 -9.65
C LYS A 159 10.19 15.93 -11.10
N ASN A 160 11.20 15.26 -11.66
CA ASN A 160 11.67 15.45 -13.05
C ASN A 160 12.22 14.15 -13.66
N ALA A 161 12.27 14.09 -14.99
CA ALA A 161 12.76 12.91 -15.72
C ALA A 161 14.21 12.54 -15.36
N ALA A 162 15.05 13.53 -15.09
CA ALA A 162 16.43 13.31 -14.67
C ALA A 162 16.55 12.52 -13.35
N SER A 163 15.54 12.56 -12.47
CA SER A 163 15.49 11.68 -11.30
C SER A 163 15.30 10.22 -11.71
N ILE A 164 14.41 9.93 -12.66
CA ILE A 164 14.22 8.56 -13.20
C ILE A 164 15.52 8.09 -13.86
N ASP A 165 16.17 8.92 -14.67
CA ASP A 165 17.45 8.58 -15.32
C ASP A 165 18.52 8.14 -14.32
N ARG A 166 18.65 8.86 -13.19
CA ARG A 166 19.62 8.52 -12.14
C ARG A 166 19.29 7.22 -11.40
N MET A 167 18.01 6.87 -11.29
CA MET A 167 17.54 5.73 -10.52
C MET A 167 17.40 4.46 -11.36
N GLU A 168 17.21 4.57 -12.68
CA GLU A 168 16.89 3.43 -13.54
C GLU A 168 17.93 2.32 -13.49
N HIS A 169 19.22 2.66 -13.58
CA HIS A 169 20.28 1.66 -13.49
C HIS A 169 20.18 0.85 -12.19
N ASN A 170 19.97 1.53 -11.07
CA ASN A 170 19.83 0.91 -9.77
C ASN A 170 18.52 0.11 -9.64
N ALA A 171 17.41 0.61 -10.20
CA ALA A 171 16.13 -0.11 -10.25
C ALA A 171 16.21 -1.42 -11.05
N ARG A 172 17.06 -1.47 -12.08
CA ARG A 172 17.24 -2.67 -12.92
C ARG A 172 18.30 -3.63 -12.39
N PHE A 173 19.40 -3.11 -11.88
CA PHE A 173 20.62 -3.91 -11.65
C PHE A 173 21.28 -3.69 -10.29
N GLY A 174 20.73 -2.80 -9.47
CA GLY A 174 21.32 -2.44 -8.19
C GLY A 174 21.21 -3.52 -7.12
N GLU A 175 21.87 -3.25 -5.99
CA GLU A 175 21.71 -4.06 -4.78
C GLU A 175 20.27 -4.02 -4.26
N GLN A 176 19.85 -5.07 -3.56
CA GLN A 176 18.45 -5.31 -3.19
C GLN A 176 17.76 -4.11 -2.51
N GLY A 177 18.39 -3.51 -1.50
CA GLY A 177 17.83 -2.37 -0.76
C GLY A 177 17.73 -1.10 -1.61
N PRO A 178 18.83 -0.60 -2.19
CA PRO A 178 18.80 0.51 -3.14
C PRO A 178 17.86 0.29 -4.32
N ARG A 179 17.77 -0.93 -4.85
CA ARG A 179 16.90 -1.28 -5.97
C ARG A 179 15.43 -1.17 -5.61
N ALA A 180 15.01 -1.71 -4.46
CA ALA A 180 13.66 -1.53 -3.93
C ALA A 180 13.29 -0.05 -3.75
N ASN A 181 14.21 0.75 -3.20
CA ASN A 181 14.03 2.19 -3.06
C ASN A 181 13.83 2.89 -4.41
N ALA A 182 14.64 2.54 -5.42
CA ALA A 182 14.52 3.11 -6.75
C ALA A 182 13.19 2.74 -7.43
N LEU A 183 12.71 1.50 -7.28
CA LEU A 183 11.41 1.08 -7.80
C LEU A 183 10.26 1.88 -7.17
N TRP A 184 10.31 2.06 -5.84
CA TRP A 184 9.35 2.90 -5.12
C TRP A 184 9.36 4.34 -5.62
N ASP A 185 10.54 4.97 -5.67
CA ASP A 185 10.67 6.38 -6.08
C ASP A 185 10.22 6.60 -7.53
N ILE A 186 10.57 5.68 -8.44
CA ILE A 186 10.12 5.72 -9.84
C ILE A 186 8.60 5.59 -9.95
N ALA A 187 7.98 4.69 -9.18
CA ALA A 187 6.53 4.55 -9.15
C ALA A 187 5.82 5.84 -8.71
N LEU A 188 6.31 6.46 -7.62
CA LEU A 188 5.77 7.71 -7.11
C LEU A 188 5.92 8.86 -8.10
N LEU A 189 7.07 8.95 -8.78
CA LEU A 189 7.30 9.93 -9.84
C LEU A 189 6.33 9.72 -11.02
N GLY A 190 6.18 8.49 -11.49
CA GLY A 190 5.23 8.15 -12.56
C GLY A 190 3.79 8.49 -12.16
N ASN A 191 3.39 8.19 -10.93
CA ASN A 191 2.07 8.53 -10.39
C ASN A 191 1.83 10.05 -10.31
N ARG A 192 2.90 10.84 -10.21
CA ARG A 192 2.89 12.30 -10.26
C ARG A 192 3.10 12.87 -11.66
N GLY A 193 2.97 12.05 -12.70
CA GLY A 193 3.00 12.46 -14.10
C GLY A 193 4.38 12.60 -14.71
N ILE A 194 5.42 12.10 -14.03
CA ILE A 194 6.79 12.12 -14.55
C ILE A 194 7.06 10.80 -15.28
N GLU A 195 6.98 10.83 -16.61
CA GLU A 195 7.22 9.68 -17.50
C GLU A 195 6.49 8.39 -17.07
N PRO A 196 5.16 8.42 -16.90
CA PRO A 196 4.40 7.28 -16.36
C PRO A 196 4.59 5.99 -17.15
N GLU A 197 4.65 6.05 -18.49
CA GLU A 197 4.83 4.84 -19.31
C GLU A 197 6.23 4.22 -19.10
N ARG A 198 7.26 5.06 -18.96
CA ARG A 198 8.63 4.58 -18.69
C ARG A 198 8.74 4.00 -17.28
N ALA A 199 8.10 4.63 -16.30
CA ALA A 199 8.01 4.10 -14.94
C ALA A 199 7.33 2.72 -14.94
N ALA A 200 6.20 2.56 -15.65
CA ALA A 200 5.52 1.28 -15.82
C ALA A 200 6.46 0.24 -16.43
N GLN A 201 7.18 0.57 -17.51
CA GLN A 201 8.10 -0.37 -18.18
C GLN A 201 9.21 -0.89 -17.24
N ILE A 202 9.79 0.00 -16.42
CA ILE A 202 10.83 -0.38 -15.43
C ILE A 202 10.25 -1.36 -14.39
N LEU A 203 9.04 -1.06 -13.88
CA LEU A 203 8.35 -1.88 -12.89
C LEU A 203 7.93 -3.24 -13.47
N LEU A 204 7.36 -3.26 -14.67
CA LEU A 204 6.95 -4.47 -15.41
C LEU A 204 8.14 -5.37 -15.76
N THR A 205 9.34 -4.81 -15.91
CA THR A 205 10.54 -5.66 -16.03
C THR A 205 10.85 -6.36 -14.70
N SER A 206 10.65 -5.65 -13.58
CA SER A 206 11.08 -6.07 -12.24
C SER A 206 10.13 -7.07 -11.57
N ILE A 207 8.88 -7.19 -12.04
CA ILE A 207 7.96 -8.25 -11.57
C ILE A 207 8.40 -9.67 -11.96
N HIS A 208 9.38 -9.82 -12.86
CA HIS A 208 9.93 -11.12 -13.24
C HIS A 208 11.26 -11.44 -12.54
N ASP A 209 11.65 -10.65 -11.53
CA ASP A 209 12.91 -10.84 -10.83
C ASP A 209 12.92 -12.15 -10.01
N GLN A 210 14.08 -12.80 -9.95
CA GLN A 210 14.25 -14.02 -9.17
C GLN A 210 14.12 -13.76 -7.66
N ASN A 211 14.47 -12.55 -7.21
CA ASN A 211 14.31 -12.17 -5.82
C ASN A 211 12.87 -11.73 -5.52
N VAL A 212 12.22 -12.47 -4.63
CA VAL A 212 10.84 -12.20 -4.20
C VAL A 212 10.65 -10.80 -3.61
N ASN A 213 11.67 -10.24 -2.94
CA ASN A 213 11.60 -8.88 -2.41
C ASN A 213 11.57 -7.83 -3.54
N ILE A 214 12.29 -8.05 -4.64
CA ILE A 214 12.22 -7.14 -5.80
C ILE A 214 10.87 -7.22 -6.48
N ARG A 215 10.34 -8.44 -6.66
CA ARG A 215 8.97 -8.60 -7.17
C ARG A 215 7.95 -7.89 -6.29
N TYR A 216 8.08 -8.02 -4.97
CA TYR A 216 7.20 -7.33 -4.02
C TYR A 216 7.20 -5.81 -4.24
N TRP A 217 8.37 -5.19 -4.32
CA TRP A 217 8.47 -3.73 -4.52
C TRP A 217 8.08 -3.30 -5.93
N ALA A 218 8.25 -4.16 -6.93
CA ALA A 218 7.75 -3.92 -8.28
C ALA A 218 6.21 -3.91 -8.31
N VAL A 219 5.56 -4.88 -7.64
CA VAL A 219 4.09 -4.96 -7.52
C VAL A 219 3.53 -3.78 -6.73
N GLU A 220 4.16 -3.43 -5.60
CA GLU A 220 3.81 -2.21 -4.86
C GLU A 220 3.95 -0.96 -5.73
N GLY A 221 5.02 -0.89 -6.52
CA GLY A 221 5.24 0.19 -7.46
C GLY A 221 4.16 0.27 -8.52
N LEU A 222 3.75 -0.85 -9.13
CA LEU A 222 2.65 -0.87 -10.10
C LEU A 222 1.34 -0.39 -9.48
N ALA A 223 1.01 -0.87 -8.28
CA ALA A 223 -0.20 -0.44 -7.58
C ALA A 223 -0.18 1.06 -7.24
N ASN A 224 0.96 1.60 -6.82
CA ASN A 224 1.11 3.03 -6.52
C ASN A 224 1.30 3.91 -7.75
N LEU A 225 1.74 3.35 -8.89
CA LEU A 225 1.77 4.04 -10.18
C LEU A 225 0.34 4.38 -10.63
N GLY A 226 -0.58 3.42 -10.48
CA GLY A 226 -2.02 3.67 -10.62
C GLY A 226 -2.48 4.05 -12.03
N THR A 227 -1.72 3.70 -13.07
CA THR A 227 -2.11 3.90 -14.47
C THR A 227 -2.99 2.73 -14.97
N ASP A 228 -3.78 2.96 -16.02
CA ASP A 228 -4.70 1.94 -16.55
C ASP A 228 -3.97 0.66 -16.98
N GLU A 229 -2.77 0.80 -17.55
CA GLU A 229 -1.96 -0.32 -18.04
C GLU A 229 -1.44 -1.27 -16.96
N VAL A 230 -1.53 -0.92 -15.67
CA VAL A 230 -1.05 -1.80 -14.58
C VAL A 230 -2.10 -2.80 -14.11
N VAL A 231 -3.37 -2.64 -14.49
CA VAL A 231 -4.47 -3.50 -14.00
C VAL A 231 -4.30 -4.95 -14.47
N GLU A 232 -4.06 -5.17 -15.77
CA GLU A 232 -3.90 -6.53 -16.29
C GLU A 232 -2.61 -7.21 -15.77
N PRO A 233 -1.44 -6.54 -15.70
CA PRO A 233 -0.27 -7.09 -15.02
C PRO A 233 -0.52 -7.46 -13.56
N LEU A 234 -1.24 -6.64 -12.78
CA LEU A 234 -1.58 -6.97 -11.40
C LEU A 234 -2.51 -8.18 -11.32
N LEU A 235 -3.49 -8.30 -12.22
CA LEU A 235 -4.36 -9.49 -12.32
C LEU A 235 -3.56 -10.75 -12.65
N GLN A 236 -2.63 -10.66 -13.60
CA GLN A 236 -1.78 -11.80 -13.96
C GLN A 236 -0.89 -12.22 -12.79
N ILE A 237 -0.28 -11.28 -12.08
CA ILE A 237 0.56 -11.58 -10.91
C ILE A 237 -0.28 -12.19 -9.79
N PHE A 238 -1.48 -11.66 -9.56
CA PHE A 238 -2.41 -12.20 -8.57
C PHE A 238 -2.78 -13.66 -8.87
N HIS A 239 -2.94 -14.01 -10.15
CA HIS A 239 -3.24 -15.39 -10.54
C HIS A 239 -2.00 -16.31 -10.52
N ASP A 240 -0.89 -15.86 -11.10
CA ASP A 240 0.19 -16.75 -11.57
C ASP A 240 1.47 -16.72 -10.73
N ASP A 241 1.72 -15.74 -9.85
CA ASP A 241 3.03 -15.69 -9.15
C ASP A 241 3.19 -16.91 -8.23
N SER A 242 4.34 -17.56 -8.33
CA SER A 242 4.73 -18.70 -7.49
C SER A 242 4.67 -18.44 -5.98
N SER A 243 4.84 -17.18 -5.55
CA SER A 243 4.87 -16.77 -4.16
C SER A 243 3.49 -16.28 -3.70
N PRO A 244 2.86 -16.93 -2.71
CA PRO A 244 1.59 -16.49 -2.15
C PRO A 244 1.63 -15.05 -1.65
N MET A 245 2.77 -14.62 -1.08
CA MET A 245 2.99 -13.25 -0.63
C MET A 245 2.87 -12.23 -1.78
N ILE A 246 3.32 -12.60 -2.99
CA ILE A 246 3.26 -11.70 -4.15
C ILE A 246 1.85 -11.68 -4.74
N ARG A 247 1.17 -12.82 -4.76
CA ARG A 247 -0.25 -12.89 -5.16
C ARG A 247 -1.14 -12.05 -4.24
N GLU A 248 -0.99 -12.20 -2.93
CA GLU A 248 -1.69 -11.38 -1.93
C GLU A 248 -1.43 -9.89 -2.16
N ARG A 249 -0.17 -9.53 -2.38
CA ARG A 249 0.24 -8.15 -2.60
C ARG A 249 -0.39 -7.55 -3.85
N ALA A 250 -0.45 -8.30 -4.95
CA ALA A 250 -1.12 -7.87 -6.17
C ALA A 250 -2.64 -7.73 -5.96
N ALA A 251 -3.27 -8.67 -5.24
CA ALA A 251 -4.68 -8.57 -4.87
C ALA A 251 -4.97 -7.31 -4.03
N CYS A 252 -4.16 -7.04 -3.00
CA CYS A 252 -4.27 -5.84 -2.18
C CYS A 252 -4.11 -4.57 -3.01
N GLY A 253 -3.08 -4.49 -3.86
CA GLY A 253 -2.82 -3.35 -4.75
C GLY A 253 -3.96 -3.08 -5.74
N LEU A 254 -4.57 -4.14 -6.25
CA LEU A 254 -5.74 -4.07 -7.13
C LEU A 254 -7.00 -3.62 -6.39
N ALA A 255 -7.22 -4.11 -5.17
CA ALA A 255 -8.52 -4.06 -4.51
C ALA A 255 -8.64 -2.96 -3.44
N GLN A 256 -7.62 -2.77 -2.59
CA GLN A 256 -7.70 -1.87 -1.43
C GLN A 256 -6.62 -0.78 -1.40
N SER A 257 -5.36 -1.14 -1.68
CA SER A 257 -4.20 -0.24 -1.58
C SER A 257 -3.85 0.38 -2.93
N GLY A 258 -2.75 1.13 -3.00
CA GLY A 258 -2.27 1.78 -4.24
C GLY A 258 -3.10 2.99 -4.67
N MET A 259 -2.92 3.40 -5.92
CA MET A 259 -3.46 4.63 -6.50
C MET A 259 -4.46 4.38 -7.63
N LEU A 260 -4.95 3.14 -7.75
CA LEU A 260 -6.03 2.82 -8.69
C LEU A 260 -7.34 3.49 -8.25
N SER A 261 -7.92 4.25 -9.17
CA SER A 261 -9.27 4.80 -9.07
C SER A 261 -10.33 3.71 -9.02
N GLU A 262 -11.49 4.05 -8.48
CA GLU A 262 -12.68 3.21 -8.51
C GLU A 262 -12.96 2.59 -9.90
N LYS A 263 -12.87 3.39 -10.97
CA LYS A 263 -13.08 2.92 -12.34
C LYS A 263 -12.06 1.85 -12.75
N GLN A 264 -10.78 2.08 -12.44
CA GLN A 264 -9.72 1.14 -12.75
C GLN A 264 -9.88 -0.17 -11.98
N ARG A 265 -10.17 -0.10 -10.67
CA ARG A 265 -10.42 -1.29 -9.85
C ARG A 265 -11.59 -2.10 -10.41
N ARG A 266 -12.70 -1.45 -10.77
CA ARG A 266 -13.89 -2.11 -11.33
C ARG A 266 -13.64 -2.78 -12.68
N SER A 267 -12.71 -2.29 -13.48
CA SER A 267 -12.33 -2.94 -14.74
C SER A 267 -11.76 -4.34 -14.54
N ALA A 268 -11.28 -4.66 -13.33
CA ALA A 268 -10.76 -5.97 -12.99
C ALA A 268 -11.84 -7.01 -12.63
N VAL A 269 -13.08 -6.58 -12.35
CA VAL A 269 -14.16 -7.46 -11.86
C VAL A 269 -14.43 -8.64 -12.80
N PRO A 270 -14.55 -8.48 -14.13
CA PRO A 270 -14.77 -9.61 -15.03
C PRO A 270 -13.70 -10.70 -14.90
N ARG A 271 -12.42 -10.31 -14.81
CA ARG A 271 -11.30 -11.25 -14.66
C ARG A 271 -11.29 -11.91 -13.28
N LEU A 272 -11.64 -11.16 -12.22
CA LEU A 272 -11.80 -11.73 -10.88
C LEU A 272 -12.96 -12.74 -10.80
N LEU A 273 -14.03 -12.55 -11.58
CA LEU A 273 -15.09 -13.54 -11.70
C LEU A 273 -14.60 -14.81 -12.39
N ASP A 274 -13.73 -14.69 -13.41
CA ASP A 274 -13.07 -15.84 -14.03
C ASP A 274 -12.20 -16.58 -13.01
N PHE A 275 -11.44 -15.85 -12.18
CA PHE A 275 -10.62 -16.46 -11.13
C PHE A 275 -11.45 -17.16 -10.06
N ALA A 276 -12.64 -16.64 -9.76
CA ALA A 276 -13.55 -17.27 -8.81
C ALA A 276 -14.10 -18.61 -9.33
N ASP A 277 -14.15 -18.81 -10.65
CA ASP A 277 -14.53 -20.08 -11.27
C ASP A 277 -13.33 -21.03 -11.46
N ASP A 278 -12.10 -20.55 -11.23
CA ASP A 278 -10.88 -21.33 -11.47
C ASP A 278 -10.54 -22.25 -10.30
N THR A 279 -10.96 -23.50 -10.45
CA THR A 279 -10.70 -24.59 -9.50
C THR A 279 -9.21 -24.99 -9.36
N SER A 280 -8.31 -24.47 -10.20
CA SER A 280 -6.88 -24.75 -10.13
C SER A 280 -6.14 -23.87 -9.13
N LEU A 281 -6.74 -22.73 -8.73
CA LEU A 281 -6.18 -21.84 -7.72
C LEU A 281 -6.14 -22.50 -6.35
N ASP A 282 -5.09 -22.22 -5.58
CA ASP A 282 -5.05 -22.63 -4.17
C ASP A 282 -6.07 -21.87 -3.32
N ALA A 283 -6.39 -22.45 -2.15
CA ALA A 283 -7.44 -21.95 -1.28
C ALA A 283 -7.23 -20.51 -0.80
N ASP A 284 -5.98 -20.10 -0.57
CA ASP A 284 -5.66 -18.73 -0.13
C ASP A 284 -5.91 -17.73 -1.27
N THR A 285 -5.47 -18.07 -2.48
CA THR A 285 -5.68 -17.24 -3.67
C THR A 285 -7.17 -17.12 -3.97
N HIS A 286 -7.91 -18.22 -3.91
CA HIS A 286 -9.37 -18.23 -4.10
C HIS A 286 -10.09 -17.38 -3.04
N LYS A 287 -9.65 -17.41 -1.78
CA LYS A 287 -10.17 -16.55 -0.71
C LYS A 287 -9.90 -15.06 -1.00
N TRP A 288 -8.70 -14.72 -1.47
CA TRP A 288 -8.36 -13.35 -1.85
C TRP A 288 -9.18 -12.87 -3.05
N VAL A 289 -9.54 -13.74 -4.00
CA VAL A 289 -10.39 -13.36 -5.15
C VAL A 289 -11.73 -12.84 -4.67
N PHE A 290 -12.39 -13.60 -3.78
CA PHE A 290 -13.65 -13.15 -3.22
C PHE A 290 -13.49 -11.91 -2.34
N GLN A 291 -12.36 -11.75 -1.65
CA GLN A 291 -12.09 -10.53 -0.88
C GLN A 291 -11.96 -9.31 -1.80
N ALA A 292 -11.15 -9.43 -2.85
CA ALA A 292 -11.00 -8.38 -3.86
C ALA A 292 -12.33 -8.01 -4.51
N LEU A 293 -13.17 -9.00 -4.83
CA LEU A 293 -14.53 -8.76 -5.32
C LEU A 293 -15.35 -7.93 -4.31
N ARG A 294 -15.34 -8.27 -3.00
CA ARG A 294 -16.02 -7.45 -1.98
C ARG A 294 -15.48 -6.03 -1.91
N ASP A 295 -14.16 -5.88 -1.89
CA ASP A 295 -13.51 -4.57 -1.71
C ASP A 295 -13.70 -3.64 -2.91
N ILE A 296 -13.75 -4.19 -4.13
CA ILE A 296 -13.93 -3.41 -5.36
C ILE A 296 -15.40 -3.07 -5.60
N THR A 297 -16.31 -3.98 -5.23
CA THR A 297 -17.74 -3.86 -5.56
C THR A 297 -18.58 -3.28 -4.42
N GLY A 298 -18.06 -3.35 -3.18
CA GLY A 298 -18.78 -3.06 -1.94
C GLY A 298 -19.87 -4.08 -1.60
N GLN A 299 -19.96 -5.19 -2.33
CA GLN A 299 -20.94 -6.26 -2.06
C GLN A 299 -20.47 -7.17 -0.93
N ASN A 300 -21.41 -7.80 -0.23
CA ASN A 300 -21.12 -8.78 0.82
C ASN A 300 -21.69 -10.16 0.45
N LEU A 301 -21.17 -10.75 -0.61
CA LEU A 301 -21.55 -12.07 -1.11
C LEU A 301 -20.61 -13.17 -0.57
N PRO A 302 -21.09 -14.42 -0.45
CA PRO A 302 -20.29 -15.54 0.05
C PRO A 302 -19.13 -15.92 -0.89
N HIS A 303 -18.27 -16.84 -0.45
CA HIS A 303 -17.24 -17.49 -1.28
C HIS A 303 -17.88 -18.52 -2.23
N ASP A 304 -18.77 -18.05 -3.10
CA ASP A 304 -19.48 -18.85 -4.08
C ASP A 304 -19.47 -18.13 -5.45
N SER A 305 -18.81 -18.73 -6.43
CA SER A 305 -18.60 -18.09 -7.74
C SER A 305 -19.92 -17.86 -8.49
N ALA A 306 -20.89 -18.79 -8.33
CA ALA A 306 -22.20 -18.68 -8.94
C ALA A 306 -22.97 -17.46 -8.40
N ALA A 307 -22.96 -17.23 -7.08
CA ALA A 307 -23.56 -16.04 -6.48
C ALA A 307 -23.01 -14.73 -7.07
N TRP A 308 -21.69 -14.65 -7.23
CA TRP A 308 -21.01 -13.47 -7.79
C TRP A 308 -21.33 -13.27 -9.28
N ARG A 309 -21.30 -14.32 -10.10
CA ARG A 309 -21.68 -14.27 -11.52
C ARG A 309 -23.13 -13.85 -11.70
N ASN A 310 -24.04 -14.41 -10.90
CA ASN A 310 -25.45 -14.07 -10.93
C ASN A 310 -25.69 -12.60 -10.58
N TRP A 311 -25.03 -12.10 -9.52
CA TRP A 311 -25.09 -10.68 -9.17
C TRP A 311 -24.58 -9.79 -10.31
N TYR A 312 -23.41 -10.10 -10.88
CA TYR A 312 -22.80 -9.29 -11.93
C TYR A 312 -23.68 -9.23 -13.19
N ASN A 313 -24.20 -10.38 -13.64
CA ASN A 313 -25.03 -10.48 -14.84
C ASN A 313 -26.41 -9.83 -14.66
N SER A 314 -27.02 -9.96 -13.48
CA SER A 314 -28.35 -9.39 -13.19
C SER A 314 -28.34 -7.86 -13.15
N ASN A 315 -27.17 -7.26 -12.91
CA ASN A 315 -27.01 -5.82 -12.79
C ASN A 315 -26.26 -5.20 -13.98
N ALA A 316 -25.88 -5.96 -15.01
CA ALA A 316 -24.95 -5.53 -16.07
C ALA A 316 -25.32 -4.20 -16.78
N ASN A 317 -26.59 -3.79 -16.76
CA ASN A 317 -27.07 -2.53 -17.35
C ASN A 317 -27.30 -1.39 -16.33
N GLU A 318 -27.29 -1.68 -15.03
CA GLU A 318 -27.58 -0.75 -13.92
C GLU A 318 -26.76 -1.09 -12.66
N ILE A 319 -25.46 -1.41 -12.78
CA ILE A 319 -24.65 -1.71 -11.59
C ILE A 319 -24.52 -0.43 -10.76
N HIS A 320 -25.34 -0.34 -9.71
CA HIS A 320 -25.16 0.63 -8.64
C HIS A 320 -24.03 0.13 -7.75
N TRP A 321 -22.84 0.60 -8.09
CA TRP A 321 -21.67 0.32 -7.29
C TRP A 321 -21.68 1.17 -6.02
N ALA A 322 -21.47 0.53 -4.87
CA ALA A 322 -21.19 1.27 -3.66
C ALA A 322 -19.84 1.99 -3.82
N PRO A 323 -19.72 3.27 -3.42
CA PRO A 323 -18.43 3.94 -3.40
C PRO A 323 -17.55 3.29 -2.35
N VAL A 324 -16.42 2.74 -2.79
CA VAL A 324 -15.40 2.10 -1.95
C VAL A 324 -14.15 2.97 -1.81
N THR A 325 -14.03 3.99 -2.65
CA THR A 325 -13.06 5.08 -2.54
C THR A 325 -13.78 6.43 -2.64
N ARG A 326 -13.27 7.47 -1.98
CA ARG A 326 -13.85 8.84 -2.00
C ARG A 326 -13.43 9.65 -3.23
N ASP A 327 -13.09 8.98 -4.32
CA ASP A 327 -12.52 9.61 -5.52
C ASP A 327 -13.49 10.55 -6.23
N SER A 328 -14.79 10.42 -5.92
CA SER A 328 -15.90 11.09 -6.58
C SER A 328 -16.50 12.28 -5.80
N GLN A 329 -15.88 12.72 -4.70
CA GLN A 329 -16.31 13.90 -3.92
C GLN A 329 -15.22 14.96 -3.81
#